data_AF-A0A258W8R6-F1
#
_entry.id   AF-A0A258W8R6-F1
#
_cell.length_a   1.000
_cell.length_b   1.000
_cell.length_c   1.000
_cell.angle_alpha   90.00
_cell.angle_beta   90.00
_cell.angle_gamma   90.00
#
_symmetry.space_group_name_H-M   'P 1'
#
loop_
_entity.id
_entity.type
_entity.pdbx_description
1 polymer ?
#
loop_
_entity_poly.entity_id
_entity_poly.type
_entity_poly.pdbx_seq_one_letter_code
_entity_poly.pdbx_strand_id
1 'polypeptide(L)'
;RMLAEESTSFADWQANLKLNLLERKVSAEINKNVASPSDEEIRIYYNENKESFRKKERVFVQQIVLKDQVRAEYIKTELKKQPFDVLAKKYSIAPEAAAGGIVGWIEKDTVDFFAPIFKWQLNQVGDIITSPFGVHVMKITKKEPERVPSLDEEKPKIKRRIIELKEKSAYVSWIDKELRSSSVFKDIELISSLKIETRGSQNEKR
;
A
#
# COMPACT_ATOMS: atom_id res chain seq x y z
N ARG A 1 11.21 -1.29 -26.90
CA ARG A 1 9.79 -0.88 -26.68
C ARG A 1 9.65 0.21 -25.63
N MET A 2 10.45 0.25 -24.54
CA MET A 2 10.41 1.33 -23.52
C MET A 2 10.73 2.76 -24.01
N LEU A 3 11.62 2.94 -25.00
CA LEU A 3 12.03 4.28 -25.46
C LEU A 3 10.93 5.05 -26.22
N ALA A 4 9.91 4.37 -26.74
CA ALA A 4 8.83 5.00 -27.48
C ALA A 4 7.69 5.54 -26.58
N GLU A 5 7.60 5.08 -25.33
CA GLU A 5 6.56 5.48 -24.38
C GLU A 5 6.93 6.76 -23.59
N GLU A 6 8.23 7.06 -23.43
CA GLU A 6 8.70 8.20 -22.63
C GLU A 6 9.06 9.46 -23.44
N SER A 7 8.91 9.46 -24.77
CA SER A 7 9.33 10.59 -25.63
C SER A 7 10.81 11.01 -25.47
N THR A 8 11.68 10.12 -24.96
CA THR A 8 13.11 10.38 -24.72
C THR A 8 13.95 9.76 -25.83
N SER A 9 14.97 10.48 -26.32
CA SER A 9 15.89 9.90 -27.30
C SER A 9 16.78 8.84 -26.63
N PHE A 10 17.38 7.94 -27.42
CA PHE A 10 18.36 6.98 -26.88
C PHE A 10 19.54 7.68 -26.19
N ALA A 11 19.93 8.86 -26.68
CA ALA A 11 20.98 9.67 -26.07
C ALA A 11 20.55 10.20 -24.69
N ASP A 12 19.31 10.68 -24.56
CA ASP A 12 18.76 11.15 -23.27
C ASP A 12 18.63 10.01 -22.27
N TRP A 13 18.16 8.84 -22.72
CA TRP A 13 18.11 7.63 -21.90
C TRP A 13 19.49 7.25 -21.38
N GLN A 14 20.51 7.25 -22.26
CA GLN A 14 21.88 6.91 -21.87
C GLN A 14 22.46 7.96 -20.89
N ALA A 15 22.17 9.24 -21.10
CA ALA A 15 22.58 10.31 -20.20
C ALA A 15 21.93 10.16 -18.81
N ASN A 16 20.61 9.90 -18.76
CA ASN A 16 19.88 9.66 -17.53
C ASN A 16 20.38 8.41 -16.80
N LEU A 17 20.70 7.34 -17.52
CA LEU A 17 21.30 6.15 -16.93
C LEU A 17 22.65 6.46 -16.28
N LYS A 18 23.52 7.20 -16.97
CA LYS A 18 24.81 7.63 -16.42
C LYS A 18 24.63 8.49 -15.18
N LEU A 19 23.69 9.44 -15.20
CA LEU A 19 23.37 10.30 -14.07
C LEU A 19 22.87 9.48 -12.87
N ASN A 20 21.89 8.59 -13.08
CA ASN A 20 21.37 7.70 -12.03
C ASN A 20 22.48 6.82 -11.42
N LEU A 21 23.40 6.30 -12.24
CA LEU A 21 24.53 5.51 -11.73
C LEU A 21 25.51 6.35 -10.92
N LEU A 22 25.75 7.60 -11.34
CA LEU A 22 26.59 8.54 -10.59
C LEU A 22 25.94 8.91 -9.26
N GLU A 23 24.67 9.29 -9.26
CA GLU A 23 23.90 9.58 -8.05
C GLU A 23 23.94 8.40 -7.08
N ARG A 24 23.70 7.17 -7.56
CA ARG A 24 23.80 5.96 -6.73
C ARG A 24 25.18 5.77 -6.12
N LYS A 25 26.26 6.01 -6.87
CA LYS A 25 27.63 5.88 -6.35
C LYS A 25 27.93 6.95 -5.30
N VAL A 26 27.51 8.18 -5.55
CA VAL A 26 27.67 9.31 -4.63
C VAL A 26 26.87 9.07 -3.34
N SER A 27 25.60 8.69 -3.44
CA SER A 27 24.78 8.33 -2.28
C SER A 27 25.41 7.16 -1.51
N ALA A 28 25.91 6.13 -2.19
CA ALA A 28 26.59 5.03 -1.52
C ALA A 28 27.84 5.48 -0.74
N GLU A 29 28.62 6.41 -1.29
CA GLU A 29 29.79 6.97 -0.61
C GLU A 29 29.40 7.81 0.62
N ILE A 30 28.38 8.66 0.49
CA ILE A 30 27.86 9.49 1.58
C ILE A 30 27.29 8.61 2.70
N ASN A 31 26.54 7.57 2.33
CA ASN A 31 25.85 6.69 3.27
C ASN A 31 26.81 5.86 4.13
N LYS A 32 28.09 5.67 3.73
CA LYS A 32 29.09 5.00 4.57
C LYS A 32 29.28 5.67 5.93
N ASN A 33 29.02 6.98 6.01
CA ASN A 33 29.17 7.78 7.23
C ASN A 33 27.86 7.93 8.01
N VAL A 34 26.75 7.37 7.52
CA VAL A 34 25.46 7.45 8.20
C VAL A 34 25.45 6.44 9.35
N ALA A 35 25.49 6.97 10.58
CA ALA A 35 25.42 6.16 11.77
C ALA A 35 24.06 5.45 11.91
N SER A 36 24.09 4.23 12.45
CA SER A 36 22.86 3.55 12.85
C SER A 36 22.08 4.37 13.88
N PRO A 37 20.73 4.33 13.84
CA PRO A 37 19.91 4.99 14.83
C PRO A 37 20.17 4.45 16.25
N SER A 38 20.16 5.35 17.24
CA SER A 38 20.19 4.99 18.65
C SER A 38 18.84 4.44 19.11
N ASP A 39 18.81 3.72 20.23
CA ASP A 39 17.56 3.24 20.81
C ASP A 39 16.63 4.39 21.23
N GLU A 40 17.20 5.54 21.62
CA GLU A 40 16.44 6.73 21.96
C GLU A 40 15.76 7.35 20.74
N GLU A 41 16.46 7.47 19.61
CA GLU A 41 15.88 7.95 18.34
C GLU A 41 14.73 7.04 17.88
N ILE A 42 14.89 5.72 18.01
CA ILE A 42 13.86 4.73 17.69
C ILE A 42 12.63 4.92 18.59
N ARG A 43 12.84 5.13 19.89
CA ARG A 43 11.78 5.33 20.88
C ARG A 43 10.99 6.62 20.61
N ILE A 44 11.70 7.72 20.36
CA ILE A 44 11.08 9.01 20.02
C ILE A 44 10.24 8.86 18.75
N TYR A 45 10.82 8.31 17.68
CA TYR A 45 10.12 8.10 16.41
C TYR A 45 8.85 7.26 16.59
N TYR A 46 8.92 6.17 17.36
CA TYR A 46 7.75 5.34 17.64
C TYR A 46 6.64 6.11 18.36
N ASN A 47 7.00 6.88 19.39
CA ASN A 47 6.02 7.63 20.19
C ASN A 47 5.34 8.74 19.38
N GLU A 48 6.12 9.48 18.58
CA GLU A 48 5.59 10.56 17.72
C GLU A 48 4.70 10.03 16.59
N ASN A 49 4.97 8.81 16.11
CA ASN A 49 4.27 8.20 14.99
C ASN A 49 3.35 7.05 15.41
N LYS A 50 3.03 6.92 16.71
CA LYS A 50 2.35 5.75 17.29
C LYS A 50 1.03 5.40 16.58
N GLU A 51 0.23 6.42 16.27
CA GLU A 51 -1.04 6.26 15.56
C GLU A 51 -0.87 5.75 14.13
N SER A 52 0.23 6.09 13.45
CA SER A 52 0.51 5.60 12.09
C SER A 52 0.82 4.10 12.04
N PHE A 53 1.19 3.50 13.18
CA PHE A 53 1.42 2.07 13.30
C PHE A 53 0.16 1.28 13.65
N ARG A 54 -0.96 1.96 13.93
CA ARG A 54 -2.24 1.30 14.25
C ARG A 54 -2.63 0.37 13.11
N LYS A 55 -2.75 -0.92 13.42
CA LYS A 55 -3.28 -1.94 12.52
C LYS A 55 -4.77 -2.03 12.77
N LYS A 56 -5.57 -1.70 11.76
CA LYS A 56 -7.03 -1.85 11.82
C LYS A 56 -7.41 -3.30 12.03
N GLU A 57 -8.61 -3.50 12.60
CA GLU A 57 -9.23 -4.83 12.65
C GLU A 57 -9.34 -5.40 11.23
N ARG A 58 -8.98 -6.67 11.04
CA ARG A 58 -9.11 -7.36 9.76
C ARG A 58 -9.54 -8.80 9.91
N VAL A 59 -10.30 -9.29 8.95
CA VAL A 59 -10.83 -10.66 8.94
C VAL A 59 -10.48 -11.36 7.64
N PHE A 60 -10.11 -12.64 7.73
CA PHE A 60 -9.91 -13.48 6.56
C PHE A 60 -11.21 -14.23 6.29
N VAL A 61 -11.79 -14.04 5.11
CA VAL A 61 -13.12 -14.56 4.81
C VAL A 61 -13.15 -15.51 3.62
N GLN A 62 -14.11 -16.42 3.69
CA GLN A 62 -14.61 -17.14 2.54
C GLN A 62 -16.03 -16.65 2.23
N GLN A 63 -16.40 -16.61 0.94
CA GLN A 63 -17.73 -16.21 0.50
C GLN A 63 -18.31 -17.15 -0.56
N ILE A 64 -19.64 -17.19 -0.59
CA ILE A 64 -20.47 -17.77 -1.64
C ILE A 64 -21.39 -16.64 -2.10
N VAL A 65 -21.12 -16.10 -3.28
CA VAL A 65 -21.98 -15.10 -3.93
C VAL A 65 -23.04 -15.80 -4.77
N LEU A 66 -24.29 -15.37 -4.66
CA LEU A 66 -25.47 -15.96 -5.27
C LEU A 66 -26.34 -14.87 -5.90
N LYS A 67 -27.27 -15.27 -6.79
CA LYS A 67 -28.14 -14.33 -7.51
C LYS A 67 -29.30 -13.78 -6.68
N ASP A 68 -29.72 -14.48 -5.64
CA ASP A 68 -30.92 -14.16 -4.87
C ASP A 68 -30.86 -14.72 -3.43
N GLN A 69 -31.75 -14.17 -2.59
CA GLN A 69 -31.84 -14.52 -1.17
C GLN A 69 -32.26 -15.97 -0.93
N VAL A 70 -33.15 -16.53 -1.77
CA VAL A 70 -33.69 -17.88 -1.59
C VAL A 70 -32.56 -18.91 -1.69
N ARG A 71 -31.67 -18.73 -2.67
CA ARG A 71 -30.46 -19.56 -2.80
C ARG A 71 -29.52 -19.40 -1.61
N ALA A 72 -29.38 -18.19 -1.08
CA ALA A 72 -28.52 -17.94 0.08
C ALA A 72 -29.02 -18.66 1.35
N GLU A 73 -30.32 -18.65 1.59
CA GLU A 73 -30.92 -19.42 2.71
C GLU A 73 -30.77 -20.93 2.53
N TYR A 74 -30.94 -21.42 1.29
CA TYR A 74 -30.66 -22.82 0.96
C TYR A 74 -29.21 -23.19 1.29
N ILE A 75 -28.25 -22.35 0.89
CA ILE A 75 -26.83 -22.58 1.16
C ILE A 75 -26.52 -22.53 2.66
N LYS A 76 -27.11 -21.62 3.44
CA LYS A 76 -26.98 -21.63 4.91
C LYS A 76 -27.46 -22.92 5.54
N THR A 77 -28.51 -23.53 4.98
CA THR A 77 -29.01 -24.83 5.44
C THR A 77 -28.05 -25.96 5.06
N GLU A 78 -27.53 -25.96 3.84
CA GLU A 78 -26.59 -26.99 3.35
C GLU A 78 -25.22 -26.92 4.03
N LEU A 79 -24.78 -25.75 4.49
CA LEU A 79 -23.54 -25.58 5.26
C LEU A 79 -23.53 -26.35 6.59
N LYS A 80 -24.69 -26.84 7.06
CA LYS A 80 -24.78 -27.76 8.21
C LYS A 80 -24.36 -29.20 7.87
N LYS A 81 -24.32 -29.55 6.58
CA LYS A 81 -24.10 -30.92 6.08
C LYS A 81 -22.86 -31.02 5.19
N GLN A 82 -22.49 -29.93 4.51
CA GLN A 82 -21.44 -29.91 3.51
C GLN A 82 -20.37 -28.85 3.83
N PRO A 83 -19.12 -29.08 3.43
CA PRO A 83 -18.04 -28.09 3.57
C PRO A 83 -18.32 -26.82 2.79
N PHE A 84 -17.84 -25.68 3.31
CA PHE A 84 -18.03 -24.36 2.70
C PHE A 84 -17.40 -24.28 1.30
N ASP A 85 -16.19 -24.80 1.13
CA ASP A 85 -15.45 -24.79 -0.13
C ASP A 85 -16.12 -25.61 -1.23
N VAL A 86 -16.75 -26.74 -0.86
CA VAL A 86 -17.53 -27.58 -1.79
C VAL A 86 -18.76 -26.81 -2.29
N LEU A 87 -19.51 -26.18 -1.38
CA LEU A 87 -20.68 -25.38 -1.75
C LEU A 87 -20.27 -24.13 -2.55
N ALA A 88 -19.15 -23.50 -2.21
CA ALA A 88 -18.62 -22.36 -2.94
C ALA A 88 -18.30 -22.73 -4.39
N LYS A 89 -17.54 -23.81 -4.62
CA LYS A 89 -17.20 -24.29 -5.96
C LYS A 89 -18.43 -24.65 -6.80
N LYS A 90 -19.48 -25.16 -6.15
CA LYS A 90 -20.68 -25.65 -6.84
C LYS A 90 -21.70 -24.56 -7.16
N TYR A 91 -21.88 -23.58 -6.27
CA TYR A 91 -23.01 -22.66 -6.35
C TYR A 91 -22.60 -21.19 -6.49
N SER A 92 -21.38 -20.82 -6.13
CA SER A 92 -21.00 -19.41 -6.17
C SER A 92 -20.81 -18.91 -7.60
N ILE A 93 -21.31 -17.70 -7.86
CA ILE A 93 -21.15 -17.00 -9.15
C ILE A 93 -19.89 -16.13 -9.22
N ALA A 94 -19.10 -16.05 -8.14
CA ALA A 94 -17.94 -15.19 -8.06
C ALA A 94 -16.63 -15.92 -8.46
N PRO A 95 -15.59 -15.20 -8.93
CA PRO A 95 -14.37 -15.82 -9.44
C PRO A 95 -13.64 -16.72 -8.43
N GLU A 96 -13.66 -16.36 -7.15
CA GLU A 96 -13.06 -17.10 -6.05
C GLU A 96 -13.74 -18.44 -5.74
N ALA A 97 -14.89 -18.73 -6.38
CA ALA A 97 -15.57 -20.02 -6.28
C ALA A 97 -14.61 -21.19 -6.54
N ALA A 98 -13.77 -21.09 -7.58
CA ALA A 98 -12.79 -22.11 -7.93
C ALA A 98 -11.77 -22.39 -6.80
N ALA A 99 -11.44 -21.36 -6.03
CA ALA A 99 -10.56 -21.43 -4.86
C ALA A 99 -11.31 -21.77 -3.55
N GLY A 100 -12.52 -22.32 -3.64
CA GLY A 100 -13.33 -22.65 -2.45
C GLY A 100 -13.90 -21.42 -1.75
N GLY A 101 -14.11 -20.33 -2.50
CA GLY A 101 -14.69 -19.09 -1.99
C GLY A 101 -13.70 -18.18 -1.25
N ILE A 102 -12.39 -18.42 -1.35
CA ILE A 102 -11.39 -17.65 -0.58
C ILE A 102 -11.26 -16.23 -1.14
N VAL A 103 -11.63 -15.24 -0.33
CA VAL A 103 -11.48 -13.81 -0.67
C VAL A 103 -10.13 -13.28 -0.20
N GLY A 104 -9.71 -13.67 1.01
CA GLY A 104 -8.52 -13.15 1.66
C GLY A 104 -8.85 -12.22 2.84
N TRP A 105 -7.90 -11.35 3.17
CA TRP A 105 -8.04 -10.37 4.25
C TRP A 105 -8.88 -9.17 3.82
N ILE A 106 -9.87 -8.83 4.64
CA ILE A 106 -10.65 -7.60 4.54
C ILE A 106 -10.36 -6.77 5.79
N GLU A 107 -9.86 -5.56 5.59
CA GLU A 107 -9.65 -4.59 6.65
C GLU A 107 -10.93 -3.81 6.91
N LYS A 108 -11.15 -3.43 8.17
CA LYS A 108 -12.32 -2.66 8.58
C LYS A 108 -12.36 -1.31 7.86
N ASP A 109 -13.56 -0.90 7.48
CA ASP A 109 -13.86 0.35 6.76
C ASP A 109 -13.27 0.42 5.34
N THR A 110 -12.86 -0.70 4.74
CA THR A 110 -12.45 -0.73 3.33
C THR A 110 -13.61 -1.01 2.37
N VAL A 111 -14.65 -1.69 2.86
CA VAL A 111 -15.81 -2.11 2.06
C VAL A 111 -17.07 -2.00 2.91
N ASP A 112 -17.89 -0.99 2.63
CA ASP A 112 -19.05 -0.61 3.48
C ASP A 112 -20.09 -1.73 3.64
N PHE A 113 -20.40 -2.45 2.57
CA PHE A 113 -21.39 -3.54 2.61
C PHE A 113 -20.93 -4.73 3.47
N PHE A 114 -19.62 -4.83 3.74
CA PHE A 114 -19.06 -5.85 4.61
C PHE A 114 -18.90 -5.41 6.06
N ALA A 115 -19.30 -4.20 6.45
CA ALA A 115 -19.25 -3.76 7.85
C ALA A 115 -19.86 -4.76 8.87
N PRO A 116 -20.96 -5.51 8.57
CA PRO A 116 -21.51 -6.48 9.50
C PRO A 116 -20.56 -7.64 9.85
N ILE A 117 -19.63 -8.03 8.96
CA ILE A 117 -18.76 -9.19 9.18
C ILE A 117 -17.88 -9.00 10.43
N PHE A 118 -17.48 -7.77 10.74
CA PHE A 118 -16.60 -7.49 11.88
C PHE A 118 -17.26 -7.77 13.24
N LYS A 119 -18.59 -7.90 13.28
CA LYS A 119 -19.34 -8.29 14.49
C LYS A 119 -19.37 -9.80 14.71
N TRP A 120 -19.04 -10.60 13.69
CA TRP A 120 -19.11 -12.06 13.80
C TRP A 120 -17.89 -12.65 14.52
N GLN A 121 -18.10 -13.84 15.08
CA GLN A 121 -17.07 -14.64 15.73
C GLN A 121 -16.23 -15.43 14.72
N LEU A 122 -15.05 -15.85 15.14
CA LEU A 122 -14.20 -16.74 14.35
C LEU A 122 -14.94 -18.03 14.02
N ASN A 123 -14.81 -18.53 12.78
CA ASN A 123 -15.47 -19.73 12.25
C ASN A 123 -17.00 -19.64 12.12
N GLN A 124 -17.61 -18.51 12.43
CA GLN A 124 -19.04 -18.30 12.28
C GLN A 124 -19.41 -18.07 10.80
N VAL A 125 -20.48 -18.73 10.34
CA VAL A 125 -21.21 -18.35 9.12
C VAL A 125 -22.23 -17.29 9.55
N GLY A 126 -22.13 -16.11 8.95
CA GLY A 126 -22.91 -14.96 9.40
C GLY A 126 -24.30 -14.82 8.79
N ASP A 127 -24.83 -13.62 8.95
CA ASP A 127 -26.04 -13.18 8.26
C ASP A 127 -25.75 -12.97 6.77
N ILE A 128 -26.82 -13.02 5.98
CA ILE A 128 -26.72 -12.81 4.54
C ILE A 128 -26.54 -11.33 4.27
N ILE A 129 -25.55 -11.00 3.45
CA ILE A 129 -25.22 -9.63 3.08
C ILE A 129 -25.59 -9.43 1.61
N THR A 130 -26.29 -8.34 1.29
CA THR A 130 -26.61 -7.98 -0.09
C THR A 130 -25.70 -6.86 -0.56
N SER A 131 -25.15 -6.99 -1.76
CA SER A 131 -24.37 -5.95 -2.42
C SER A 131 -24.80 -5.81 -3.89
N PRO A 132 -24.27 -4.81 -4.63
CA PRO A 132 -24.49 -4.69 -6.07
C PRO A 132 -24.04 -5.93 -6.88
N PHE A 133 -23.16 -6.78 -6.32
CA PHE A 133 -22.63 -7.97 -6.97
C PHE A 133 -23.47 -9.23 -6.72
N GLY A 134 -24.47 -9.15 -5.83
CA GLY A 134 -25.37 -10.24 -5.50
C GLY A 134 -25.56 -10.43 -4.00
N VAL A 135 -25.88 -11.67 -3.62
CA VAL A 135 -26.20 -12.06 -2.26
C VAL A 135 -25.08 -12.93 -1.71
N HIS A 136 -24.48 -12.51 -0.59
CA HIS A 136 -23.27 -13.07 -0.03
C HIS A 136 -23.59 -13.91 1.21
N VAL A 137 -23.18 -15.17 1.18
CA VAL A 137 -23.04 -16.02 2.37
C VAL A 137 -21.56 -16.08 2.71
N MET A 138 -21.18 -15.65 3.91
CA MET A 138 -19.77 -15.49 4.27
C MET A 138 -19.42 -16.21 5.57
N LYS A 139 -18.16 -16.61 5.69
CA LYS A 139 -17.57 -17.22 6.88
C LYS A 139 -16.23 -16.58 7.20
N ILE A 140 -16.01 -16.26 8.47
CA ILE A 140 -14.70 -15.81 8.97
C ILE A 140 -13.85 -17.04 9.29
N THR A 141 -12.65 -17.09 8.74
CA THR A 141 -11.68 -18.17 9.02
C THR A 141 -10.48 -17.70 9.83
N LYS A 142 -10.18 -16.38 9.84
CA LYS A 142 -9.21 -15.74 10.75
C LYS A 142 -9.71 -14.35 11.12
N LYS A 143 -9.37 -13.90 12.33
CA LYS A 143 -9.72 -12.56 12.83
C LYS A 143 -8.52 -11.98 13.57
N GLU A 144 -8.12 -10.78 13.19
CA GLU A 144 -7.09 -10.01 13.87
C GLU A 144 -7.71 -8.70 14.37
N PRO A 145 -7.71 -8.45 15.69
CA PRO A 145 -8.31 -7.25 16.25
C PRO A 145 -7.47 -6.01 15.91
N GLU A 146 -8.10 -4.84 16.03
CA GLU A 146 -7.35 -3.59 16.00
C GLU A 146 -6.31 -3.59 17.12
N ARG A 147 -5.07 -3.23 16.78
CA ARG A 147 -4.01 -3.06 17.76
C ARG A 147 -2.95 -2.08 17.30
N VAL A 148 -2.26 -1.48 18.26
CA VAL A 148 -0.99 -0.79 18.01
C VAL A 148 0.13 -1.79 18.30
N PRO A 149 0.94 -2.18 17.30
CA PRO A 149 2.09 -3.06 17.49
C PRO A 149 3.07 -2.47 18.50
N SER A 150 3.80 -3.31 19.25
CA SER A 150 4.80 -2.81 20.20
C SER A 150 6.00 -2.17 19.49
N LEU A 151 6.80 -1.42 20.26
CA LEU A 151 8.07 -0.90 19.76
C LEU A 151 8.97 -2.01 19.24
N ASP A 152 9.05 -3.15 19.93
CA ASP A 152 9.91 -4.27 19.52
C ASP A 152 9.50 -4.88 18.19
N GLU A 153 8.18 -4.98 17.93
CA GLU A 153 7.65 -5.47 16.66
C GLU A 153 8.02 -4.54 15.49
N GLU A 154 7.95 -3.22 15.69
CA GLU A 154 8.17 -2.24 14.62
C GLU A 154 9.62 -1.73 14.59
N LYS A 155 10.46 -2.03 15.60
CA LYS A 155 11.86 -1.58 15.71
C LYS A 155 12.69 -1.81 14.44
N PRO A 156 12.64 -2.97 13.76
CA PRO A 156 13.39 -3.15 12.51
C PRO A 156 12.94 -2.21 11.39
N LYS A 157 11.63 -1.96 11.29
CA LYS A 157 11.03 -1.07 10.28
C LYS A 157 11.34 0.40 10.60
N ILE A 158 11.24 0.79 11.86
CA ILE A 158 11.58 2.13 12.34
C ILE A 158 13.06 2.42 12.12
N LYS A 159 13.95 1.47 12.47
CA LYS A 159 15.38 1.62 12.23
C LYS A 159 15.68 1.89 10.75
N ARG A 160 15.09 1.10 9.85
CA ARG A 160 15.24 1.30 8.40
C ARG A 160 14.74 2.68 7.98
N ARG A 161 13.57 3.08 8.49
CA ARG A 161 12.99 4.38 8.17
C ARG A 161 13.85 5.56 8.63
N ILE A 162 14.41 5.48 9.83
CA ILE A 162 15.31 6.52 10.34
C ILE A 162 16.61 6.54 9.52
N ILE A 163 17.15 5.39 9.12
CA ILE A 163 18.32 5.33 8.23
C ILE A 163 18.01 6.03 6.91
N GLU A 164 16.90 5.70 6.24
CA GLU A 164 16.48 6.36 4.99
C GLU A 164 16.37 7.89 5.14
N LEU A 165 15.83 8.37 6.27
CA LEU A 165 15.74 9.80 6.56
C LEU A 165 17.12 10.44 6.76
N LYS A 166 18.02 9.78 7.49
CA LYS A 166 19.40 10.23 7.71
C LYS A 166 20.20 10.25 6.41
N GLU A 167 20.08 9.21 5.57
CA GLU A 167 20.71 9.13 4.25
C GLU A 167 20.23 10.27 3.34
N LYS A 168 18.91 10.51 3.29
CA LYS A 168 18.35 11.63 2.52
C LYS A 168 18.86 12.97 3.01
N SER A 169 18.93 13.16 4.33
CA SER A 169 19.47 14.39 4.94
C SER A 169 20.94 14.59 4.61
N ALA A 170 21.77 13.53 4.75
CA ALA A 170 23.18 13.57 4.43
C ALA A 170 23.44 13.89 2.95
N TYR A 171 22.65 13.32 2.03
CA TYR A 171 22.73 13.63 0.61
C TYR A 171 22.43 15.11 0.31
N VAL A 172 21.36 15.66 0.89
CA VAL A 172 21.00 17.08 0.73
C VAL A 172 22.10 17.99 1.29
N SER A 173 22.65 17.67 2.47
CA SER A 173 23.76 18.43 3.06
C SER A 173 25.02 18.37 2.21
N TRP A 174 25.32 17.22 1.61
CA TRP A 174 26.44 17.08 0.67
C TRP A 174 26.25 17.97 -0.56
N ILE A 175 25.07 17.93 -1.21
CA ILE A 175 24.77 18.79 -2.36
C ILE A 175 24.93 20.27 -2.02
N ASP A 176 24.40 20.73 -0.88
CA ASP A 176 24.53 22.14 -0.46
C ASP A 176 26.00 22.54 -0.27
N LYS A 177 26.82 21.66 0.32
CA LYS A 177 28.26 21.88 0.47
C LYS A 177 28.97 21.97 -0.89
N GLU A 178 28.70 21.03 -1.80
CA GLU A 178 29.31 21.03 -3.13
C GLU A 178 28.94 22.30 -3.91
N LEU A 179 27.66 22.69 -3.88
CA LEU A 179 27.16 23.91 -4.53
C LEU A 179 27.80 25.19 -3.99
N ARG A 180 28.11 25.26 -2.69
CA ARG A 180 28.80 26.42 -2.08
C ARG A 180 30.29 26.44 -2.38
N SER A 181 30.92 25.27 -2.47
CA SER A 181 32.34 25.14 -2.78
C SER A 181 32.67 25.33 -4.26
N SER A 182 31.68 25.09 -5.13
CA SER A 182 31.79 25.28 -6.57
C SER A 182 31.29 26.68 -6.95
N SER A 183 32.00 27.39 -7.82
CA SER A 183 31.53 28.65 -8.40
C SER A 183 30.41 28.38 -9.43
N VAL A 184 29.24 27.96 -8.98
CA VAL A 184 28.07 27.75 -9.83
C VAL A 184 27.37 29.09 -10.02
N PHE A 185 27.47 29.68 -11.21
CA PHE A 185 26.66 30.83 -11.57
C PHE A 185 25.21 30.38 -11.76
N LYS A 186 24.32 30.81 -10.87
CA LYS A 186 22.87 30.63 -11.02
C LYS A 186 22.29 31.92 -11.56
N ASP A 187 21.87 31.90 -12.82
CA ASP A 187 21.11 33.01 -13.40
C ASP A 187 19.66 32.93 -12.89
N ILE A 188 19.39 33.61 -11.78
CA ILE A 188 18.09 33.60 -11.11
C ILE A 188 17.02 34.30 -11.97
N GLU A 189 17.42 35.31 -12.75
CA GLU A 189 16.50 36.00 -13.66
C GLU A 189 16.06 35.05 -14.78
N LEU A 190 16.99 34.32 -15.41
CA LEU A 190 16.66 33.30 -16.40
C LEU A 190 15.73 32.23 -15.82
N ILE A 191 16.07 31.65 -14.67
CA ILE A 191 15.25 30.60 -14.03
C ILE A 191 13.84 31.12 -13.71
N SER A 192 13.71 32.34 -13.20
CA SER A 192 12.41 32.95 -12.88
C SER A 192 11.59 33.33 -14.11
N SER A 193 12.25 33.60 -15.24
CA SER A 193 11.60 33.91 -16.51
C SER A 193 11.14 32.67 -17.29
N LEU A 194 11.60 31.47 -16.90
CA LEU A 194 11.13 30.21 -17.47
C LEU A 194 9.67 29.98 -17.07
N LYS A 195 8.75 30.17 -18.02
CA LYS A 195 7.34 29.80 -17.86
C LYS A 195 7.20 28.29 -18.07
N ILE A 196 6.73 27.59 -17.04
CA ILE A 196 6.36 26.18 -17.15
C ILE A 196 4.94 26.11 -17.70
N GLU A 197 4.80 25.87 -19.01
CA GLU A 197 3.50 25.53 -19.60
C GLU A 197 3.22 24.05 -19.34
N THR A 198 2.36 23.76 -18.37
CA THR A 198 1.79 22.41 -18.22
C THR A 198 0.74 22.20 -19.31
N ARG A 199 0.83 21.06 -20.02
CA ARG A 199 -0.06 20.66 -21.15
C ARG A 199 -1.57 20.60 -20.84
N GLY A 200 -2.02 21.02 -19.65
CA GLY A 200 -3.42 20.96 -19.21
C GLY A 200 -4.26 22.20 -19.50
N SER A 201 -3.69 23.33 -19.91
CA SER A 201 -4.44 24.61 -20.05
C SER A 201 -4.98 24.91 -21.47
N GLN A 202 -4.94 23.94 -22.39
CA GLN A 202 -5.45 24.11 -23.77
C GLN A 202 -6.91 23.65 -23.96
N ASN A 203 -7.67 23.37 -22.90
CA ASN A 203 -9.05 22.89 -23.02
C ASN A 203 -10.04 23.63 -22.09
N GLU A 204 -9.99 24.96 -22.04
CA GLU A 204 -11.11 25.77 -21.52
C GLU A 204 -11.36 26.99 -22.40
N LYS A 205 -11.75 26.76 -23.66
CA LYS A 205 -12.59 27.68 -24.43
C LYS A 205 -13.51 26.89 -25.37
N ARG A 206 -14.65 26.46 -24.83
CA ARG A 206 -15.90 26.31 -25.57
C ARG A 206 -17.01 26.95 -24.75
#